data_AF-A0A0G2ICL8-F1
#
_entry.id   AF-A0A0G2ICL8-F1
#
_cell.length_a   1.000
_cell.length_b   1.000
_cell.length_c   1.000
_cell.angle_alpha   90.00
_cell.angle_beta   90.00
_cell.angle_gamma   90.00
#
_symmetry.space_group_name_H-M   'P 1'
#
loop_
_entity.id
_entity.type
_entity.pdbx_description
1 polymer ?
#
loop_
_entity_poly.entity_id
_entity_poly.type
_entity_poly.pdbx_seq_one_letter_code
_entity_poly.pdbx_strand_id
1 'polypeptide(L)'
;MGQDSQLFEYTRGRFLLDESKQMARRRVQFSIDKLASVAATTVLTLKNVEMFCMYNKAYILTMNNGKEVITKIPNPNANIPYCTTTSEVATKDFTRNILQTPAPHVYTWNVHVDENIPVGAEYIVMEKMPGVPLSKVFDCQKRWTHAKFTQFRSLYYAKDINSHQPDPLYIRDRESVRDSRFAIGPAVARE
;
A
#
# COMPACT_ATOMS: atom_id res chain seq x y z
N MET A 1 25.08 15.01 9.52
CA MET A 1 24.37 13.75 9.21
C MET A 1 24.32 13.63 7.71
N GLY A 2 25.16 12.78 7.10
CA GLY A 2 25.20 12.62 5.64
C GLY A 2 23.88 12.01 5.17
N GLN A 3 23.13 12.72 4.33
CA GLN A 3 21.89 12.22 3.78
C GLN A 3 22.19 11.06 2.83
N ASP A 4 21.69 9.87 3.17
CA ASP A 4 21.68 8.67 2.31
C ASP A 4 20.87 8.96 1.04
N SER A 5 21.54 9.43 -0.01
CA SER A 5 20.93 9.67 -1.32
C SER A 5 20.23 8.42 -1.86
N GLN A 6 20.69 7.23 -1.45
CA GLN A 6 20.12 5.94 -1.83
C GLN A 6 18.66 5.76 -1.38
N LEU A 7 18.22 6.43 -0.31
CA LEU A 7 16.84 6.31 0.18
C LEU A 7 15.82 6.80 -0.85
N PHE A 8 16.21 7.75 -1.70
CA PHE A 8 15.32 8.38 -2.67
C PHE A 8 15.39 7.74 -4.07
N GLU A 9 16.42 6.93 -4.32
CA GLU A 9 16.74 6.41 -5.64
C GLU A 9 16.15 5.03 -5.89
N TYR A 10 15.97 4.69 -7.16
CA TYR A 10 15.65 3.34 -7.57
C TYR A 10 16.93 2.51 -7.64
N THR A 11 17.08 1.50 -6.79
CA THR A 11 18.34 0.74 -6.65
C THR A 11 18.27 -0.68 -7.20
N ARG A 12 17.09 -1.15 -7.63
CA ARG A 12 16.88 -2.55 -8.01
C ARG A 12 17.41 -2.92 -9.40
N GLY A 13 17.69 -1.95 -10.26
CA GLY A 13 18.20 -2.24 -11.60
C GLY A 13 18.52 -0.99 -12.40
N ARG A 14 19.00 -1.22 -13.63
CA ARG A 14 19.37 -0.21 -14.61
C ARG A 14 18.39 -0.26 -15.78
N PHE A 15 18.23 0.84 -16.51
CA PHE A 15 17.35 0.88 -17.68
C PHE A 15 18.17 0.89 -18.96
N LEU A 16 17.80 0.05 -19.92
CA LEU A 16 18.47 -0.01 -21.22
C LEU A 16 18.23 1.24 -22.08
N LEU A 17 17.11 1.93 -21.86
CA LEU A 17 16.70 3.13 -22.58
C LEU A 17 16.40 4.27 -21.60
N ASP A 18 16.82 5.49 -21.95
CA ASP A 18 16.55 6.73 -21.23
C ASP A 18 16.79 6.65 -19.72
N GLU A 19 17.91 6.04 -19.31
CA GLU A 19 18.15 5.71 -17.90
C GLU A 19 17.96 6.87 -16.94
N SER A 20 18.60 8.01 -17.20
CA SER A 20 18.48 9.19 -16.34
C SER A 20 17.02 9.63 -16.18
N LYS A 21 16.21 9.52 -17.23
CA LYS A 21 14.78 9.88 -17.22
C LYS A 21 13.96 8.84 -16.45
N GLN A 22 14.27 7.55 -16.60
CA GLN A 22 13.60 6.46 -15.89
C GLN A 22 13.88 6.50 -14.38
N MET A 23 15.12 6.83 -14.01
CA MET A 23 15.56 7.04 -12.64
C MET A 23 14.87 8.27 -12.03
N ALA A 24 14.92 9.41 -12.73
CA ALA A 24 14.29 10.66 -12.26
C ALA A 24 12.77 10.50 -12.05
N ARG A 25 12.06 9.80 -12.96
CA ARG A 25 10.62 9.50 -12.82
C ARG A 25 10.25 8.64 -11.61
N ARG A 26 11.22 7.92 -11.04
CA ARG A 26 11.04 7.05 -9.87
C ARG A 26 11.58 7.67 -8.59
N ARG A 27 12.29 8.79 -8.67
CA ARG A 27 12.81 9.49 -7.49
C ARG A 27 11.66 10.13 -6.73
N VAL A 28 11.66 9.96 -5.41
CA VAL A 28 10.71 10.63 -4.50
C VAL A 28 11.52 11.24 -3.38
N GLN A 29 11.37 12.54 -3.18
CA GLN A 29 11.91 13.21 -1.99
C GLN A 29 10.88 13.12 -0.88
N PHE A 30 11.32 12.76 0.32
CA PHE A 30 10.47 12.68 1.50
C PHE A 30 11.35 12.78 2.75
N SER A 31 10.74 13.06 3.91
CA SER A 31 11.46 13.08 5.18
C SER A 31 11.31 11.73 5.90
N ILE A 32 12.42 11.01 6.05
CA ILE A 32 12.45 9.76 6.82
C ILE A 32 12.14 9.99 8.29
N ASP A 33 12.62 11.09 8.87
CA ASP A 33 12.38 11.44 10.27
C ASP A 33 10.90 11.71 10.54
N LYS A 34 10.22 12.41 9.62
CA LYS A 34 8.78 12.67 9.75
C LYS A 34 7.96 11.41 9.47
N LEU A 35 8.39 10.53 8.55
CA LEU A 35 7.77 9.22 8.33
C LEU A 35 7.90 8.34 9.58
N ALA A 36 9.08 8.33 10.20
CA ALA A 36 9.34 7.66 11.46
C ALA A 36 8.47 8.21 12.59
N SER A 37 8.33 9.54 12.68
CA SER A 37 7.48 10.21 13.69
C SER A 37 6.01 9.83 13.54
N VAL A 38 5.49 9.80 12.31
CA VAL A 38 4.12 9.32 12.01
C VAL A 38 3.95 7.85 12.43
N ALA A 39 4.91 7.00 12.07
CA ALA A 39 4.89 5.59 12.47
C ALA A 39 4.98 5.44 14.00
N ALA A 40 5.73 6.30 14.67
CA ALA A 40 5.91 6.25 16.11
C ALA A 40 4.68 6.73 16.89
N THR A 41 3.98 7.74 16.36
CA THR A 41 2.73 8.25 16.92
C THR A 41 1.62 7.22 16.85
N THR A 42 1.62 6.40 15.80
CA THR A 42 0.59 5.37 15.57
C THR A 42 0.94 4.02 16.16
N VAL A 43 2.23 3.75 16.37
CA VAL A 43 2.73 2.48 16.90
C VAL A 43 3.53 2.72 18.18
N LEU A 44 4.83 3.00 18.10
CA LEU A 44 5.76 3.18 19.24
C LEU A 44 7.07 3.88 18.81
N THR A 45 7.96 4.23 19.75
CA THR A 45 9.25 4.90 19.45
C THR A 45 10.14 4.08 18.49
N LEU A 46 10.73 4.74 17.49
CA LEU A 46 11.62 4.12 16.49
C LEU A 46 13.01 3.78 17.05
N LYS A 47 13.55 2.63 16.67
CA LYS A 47 14.91 2.15 16.97
C LYS A 47 15.80 2.04 15.73
N ASN A 48 15.29 1.49 14.62
CA ASN A 48 16.07 1.25 13.39
C ASN A 48 15.19 1.38 12.13
N VAL A 49 15.82 1.71 10.99
CA VAL A 49 15.23 1.79 9.65
C VAL A 49 16.04 0.94 8.68
N GLU A 50 15.41 -0.02 8.03
CA GLU A 50 16.03 -0.83 6.96
C GLU A 50 15.28 -0.62 5.64
N MET A 51 15.99 -0.39 4.53
CA MET A 51 15.36 -0.17 3.22
C MET A 51 15.23 -1.47 2.42
N PHE A 52 14.04 -1.69 1.85
CA PHE A 52 13.75 -2.74 0.87
C PHE A 52 13.12 -2.11 -0.38
N CYS A 53 13.88 -2.02 -1.47
CA CYS A 53 13.41 -1.42 -2.72
C CYS A 53 12.89 -2.50 -3.67
N MET A 54 11.61 -2.42 -4.05
CA MET A 54 11.03 -3.24 -5.13
C MET A 54 10.48 -2.36 -6.26
N TYR A 55 9.16 -2.38 -6.47
CA TYR A 55 8.46 -1.49 -7.40
C TYR A 55 8.01 -0.17 -6.78
N ASN A 56 8.03 -0.12 -5.45
CA ASN A 56 7.82 1.03 -4.58
C ASN A 56 8.98 1.04 -3.57
N LYS A 57 9.22 2.16 -2.92
CA LYS A 57 10.17 2.21 -1.80
C LYS A 57 9.49 1.67 -0.57
N ALA A 58 10.10 0.70 0.11
CA ALA A 58 9.59 0.19 1.37
C ALA A 58 10.69 0.22 2.43
N TYR A 59 10.31 0.44 3.67
CA TYR A 59 11.22 0.44 4.81
C TYR A 59 10.65 -0.41 5.92
N ILE A 60 11.52 -1.13 6.63
CA ILE A 60 11.19 -1.78 7.89
C ILE A 60 11.61 -0.83 9.00
N LEU A 61 10.65 -0.40 9.79
CA LEU A 61 10.83 0.37 10.99
C LEU A 61 10.79 -0.57 12.19
N THR A 62 11.91 -0.72 12.88
CA THR A 62 11.97 -1.48 14.14
C THR A 62 11.69 -0.53 15.28
N MET A 63 10.68 -0.82 16.10
CA MET A 63 10.30 -0.04 17.27
C MET A 63 11.14 -0.44 18.49
N ASN A 64 11.11 0.39 19.55
CA ASN A 64 11.87 0.19 20.78
C ASN A 64 11.53 -1.13 21.50
N ASN A 65 10.29 -1.62 21.39
CA ASN A 65 9.85 -2.90 21.94
C ASN A 65 10.17 -4.11 21.02
N GLY A 66 10.89 -3.89 19.93
CA GLY A 66 11.22 -4.92 18.95
C GLY A 66 10.13 -5.21 17.91
N LYS A 67 8.96 -4.56 17.98
CA LYS A 67 7.92 -4.68 16.95
C LYS A 67 8.41 -4.05 15.64
N GLU A 68 8.17 -4.72 14.53
CA GLU A 68 8.53 -4.22 13.21
C GLU A 68 7.29 -3.77 12.42
N VAL A 69 7.44 -2.69 11.67
CA VAL A 69 6.40 -2.06 10.86
C VAL A 69 6.94 -1.82 9.47
N ILE A 70 6.12 -2.03 8.44
CA ILE A 70 6.45 -1.68 7.07
C ILE A 70 5.92 -0.30 6.76
N THR A 71 6.78 0.58 6.24
CA THR A 71 6.36 1.78 5.54
C THR A 71 6.57 1.61 4.05
N LYS A 72 5.65 2.12 3.25
CA LYS A 72 5.71 2.06 1.78
C LYS A 72 5.47 3.44 1.22
N ILE A 73 6.34 3.88 0.33
CA ILE A 73 6.21 5.09 -0.47
C ILE A 73 6.06 4.65 -1.94
N PRO A 74 4.88 4.86 -2.55
CA PRO A 74 4.67 4.58 -3.96
C PRO A 74 5.66 5.34 -4.85
N ASN A 75 6.10 4.71 -5.94
CA ASN A 75 6.86 5.44 -6.94
C ASN A 75 5.90 6.30 -7.81
N PRO A 76 6.28 7.52 -8.23
CA PRO A 76 5.36 8.44 -8.92
C PRO A 76 4.89 7.93 -10.28
N ASN A 77 5.64 7.02 -10.87
CA ASN A 77 5.30 6.37 -12.13
C ASN A 77 4.26 5.24 -11.99
N ALA A 78 3.72 5.02 -10.79
CA ALA A 78 2.86 3.89 -10.44
C ALA A 78 1.41 3.93 -10.96
N ASN A 79 1.07 4.78 -11.93
CA ASN A 79 -0.31 5.23 -12.29
C ASN A 79 -0.77 6.38 -11.38
N ILE A 80 -2.05 6.79 -11.42
CA ILE A 80 -2.60 7.88 -10.60
C ILE A 80 -2.33 7.57 -9.11
N PRO A 81 -1.40 8.29 -8.42
CA PRO A 81 -0.89 7.89 -7.12
C PRO A 81 -2.01 7.66 -6.10
N TYR A 82 -2.91 8.65 -5.99
CA TYR A 82 -4.14 8.62 -5.20
C TYR A 82 -4.92 7.30 -5.33
N CYS A 83 -5.17 6.87 -6.57
CA CYS A 83 -5.97 5.69 -6.85
C CYS A 83 -5.27 4.41 -6.37
N THR A 84 -3.93 4.34 -6.50
CA THR A 84 -3.20 3.13 -6.15
C THR A 84 -3.16 2.88 -4.64
N THR A 85 -2.94 3.91 -3.84
CA THR A 85 -2.90 3.77 -2.38
C THR A 85 -4.27 3.58 -1.78
N THR A 86 -5.26 4.38 -2.19
CA THR A 86 -6.66 4.20 -1.72
C THR A 86 -7.15 2.77 -2.02
N SER A 87 -6.89 2.28 -3.24
CA SER A 87 -7.25 0.93 -3.63
C SER A 87 -6.52 -0.15 -2.82
N GLU A 88 -5.21 0.01 -2.59
CA GLU A 88 -4.44 -0.96 -1.83
C GLU A 88 -4.88 -1.03 -0.36
N VAL A 89 -5.16 0.12 0.27
CA VAL A 89 -5.63 0.17 1.66
C VAL A 89 -7.01 -0.47 1.77
N ALA A 90 -7.95 -0.13 0.89
CA ALA A 90 -9.29 -0.71 0.88
C ALA A 90 -9.25 -2.23 0.63
N THR A 91 -8.41 -2.68 -0.29
CA THR A 91 -8.24 -4.11 -0.59
C THR A 91 -7.70 -4.89 0.61
N LYS A 92 -6.74 -4.33 1.36
CA LYS A 92 -6.22 -4.97 2.58
C LYS A 92 -7.28 -5.08 3.66
N ASP A 93 -8.06 -4.02 3.89
CA ASP A 93 -9.16 -4.02 4.85
C ASP A 93 -10.21 -5.07 4.47
N PHE A 94 -10.68 -5.05 3.22
CA PHE A 94 -11.62 -6.04 2.70
C PHE A 94 -11.09 -7.48 2.85
N THR A 95 -9.84 -7.72 2.49
CA THR A 95 -9.23 -9.05 2.59
C THR A 95 -9.19 -9.54 4.05
N ARG A 96 -8.81 -8.66 4.99
CA ARG A 96 -8.72 -9.00 6.40
C ARG A 96 -10.10 -9.20 7.03
N ASN A 97 -11.01 -8.25 6.83
CA ASN A 97 -12.23 -8.15 7.61
C ASN A 97 -13.46 -8.75 6.92
N ILE A 98 -13.47 -8.87 5.59
CA ILE A 98 -14.55 -9.53 4.85
C ILE A 98 -14.19 -10.96 4.50
N LEU A 99 -13.03 -11.17 3.86
CA LEU A 99 -12.58 -12.52 3.46
C LEU A 99 -11.95 -13.31 4.62
N GLN A 100 -11.73 -12.66 5.77
CA GLN A 100 -11.13 -13.26 6.96
C GLN A 100 -9.74 -13.86 6.68
N THR A 101 -9.06 -13.34 5.66
CA THR A 101 -7.74 -13.81 5.24
C THR A 101 -6.69 -12.98 5.98
N PRO A 102 -5.63 -13.59 6.55
CA PRO A 102 -4.53 -12.84 7.14
C PRO A 102 -3.93 -11.87 6.11
N ALA A 103 -4.10 -10.57 6.35
CA ALA A 103 -3.54 -9.49 5.54
C ALA A 103 -3.01 -8.40 6.49
N PRO A 104 -1.94 -7.67 6.12
CA PRO A 104 -1.36 -6.63 6.97
C PRO A 104 -2.39 -5.60 7.43
N HIS A 105 -2.42 -5.31 8.73
CA HIS A 105 -3.21 -4.18 9.23
C HIS A 105 -2.55 -2.85 8.82
N VAL A 106 -3.31 -1.94 8.24
CA VAL A 106 -2.84 -0.58 7.90
C VAL A 106 -3.05 0.31 9.12
N TYR A 107 -1.96 0.82 9.70
CA TYR A 107 -2.01 1.72 10.87
C TYR A 107 -2.37 3.15 10.45
N THR A 108 -1.76 3.63 9.37
CA THR A 108 -2.03 4.96 8.81
C THR A 108 -1.54 5.04 7.38
N TRP A 109 -2.08 5.98 6.61
CA TRP A 109 -1.72 6.22 5.22
C TRP A 109 -2.09 7.67 4.87
N ASN A 110 -1.44 8.21 3.84
CA ASN A 110 -1.75 9.52 3.30
C ASN A 110 -1.48 9.54 1.79
N VAL A 111 -2.38 10.15 1.02
CA VAL A 111 -2.31 10.28 -0.45
C VAL A 111 -2.01 11.69 -0.93
N HIS A 112 -2.05 12.67 -0.04
CA HIS A 112 -1.82 14.07 -0.34
C HIS A 112 -0.33 14.40 -0.14
N VAL A 113 0.16 15.33 -0.96
CA VAL A 113 1.53 15.85 -0.93
C VAL A 113 1.45 17.37 -1.01
N ASP A 114 0.88 17.98 0.03
CA ASP A 114 0.82 19.43 0.19
C ASP A 114 1.73 19.89 1.34
N GLU A 115 1.92 21.21 1.45
CA GLU A 115 2.86 21.84 2.38
C GLU A 115 2.57 21.52 3.86
N ASN A 116 1.34 21.11 4.19
CA ASN A 116 0.94 20.79 5.56
C ASN A 116 1.23 19.34 5.95
N ILE A 117 1.73 18.52 5.02
CA ILE A 117 1.97 17.09 5.26
C ILE A 117 3.41 16.84 5.66
N PRO A 118 3.67 16.33 6.89
CA PRO A 118 5.02 16.21 7.41
C PRO A 118 5.94 15.42 6.46
N VAL A 119 5.53 14.24 6.02
CA VAL A 119 6.39 13.32 5.26
C VAL A 119 6.82 13.89 3.90
N GLY A 120 6.00 14.74 3.27
CA GLY A 120 6.26 15.29 1.94
C GLY A 120 6.09 14.27 0.80
N ALA A 121 5.43 13.14 1.06
CA ALA A 121 5.10 12.13 0.05
C ALA A 121 3.88 11.31 0.49
N GLU A 122 3.26 10.66 -0.48
CA GLU A 122 2.28 9.60 -0.25
C GLU A 122 2.93 8.42 0.47
N TYR A 123 2.23 7.84 1.44
CA TYR A 123 2.74 6.71 2.20
C TYR A 123 1.64 5.78 2.73
N ILE A 124 2.06 4.56 3.07
CA ILE A 124 1.29 3.60 3.86
C ILE A 124 2.20 3.09 4.99
N VAL A 125 1.72 3.12 6.22
CA VAL A 125 2.34 2.49 7.41
C VAL A 125 1.48 1.30 7.82
N MET A 126 2.07 0.11 7.88
CA MET A 126 1.31 -1.13 8.08
C MET A 126 2.11 -2.21 8.82
N GLU A 127 1.40 -3.20 9.33
CA GLU A 127 1.95 -4.38 10.00
C GLU A 127 2.96 -5.15 9.13
N LYS A 128 4.12 -5.50 9.70
CA LYS A 128 5.00 -6.52 9.12
C LYS A 128 4.42 -7.89 9.45
N MET A 129 3.82 -8.55 8.46
CA MET A 129 3.28 -9.89 8.63
C MET A 129 4.38 -10.96 8.52
N PRO A 130 4.45 -11.94 9.43
CA PRO A 130 5.27 -13.12 9.21
C PRO A 130 4.69 -13.92 8.04
N GLY A 131 5.56 -14.47 7.20
CA GLY A 131 5.11 -15.29 6.08
C GLY A 131 6.24 -15.76 5.19
N VAL A 132 5.90 -16.69 4.31
CA VAL A 132 6.76 -17.16 3.22
C VAL A 132 6.11 -16.81 1.88
N PRO A 133 6.89 -16.67 0.80
CA PRO A 133 6.33 -16.46 -0.53
C PRO A 133 5.28 -17.51 -0.88
N LEU A 134 4.17 -17.09 -1.48
CA LEU A 134 3.06 -17.98 -1.85
C LEU A 134 3.50 -19.12 -2.78
N SER A 135 4.55 -18.93 -3.59
CA SER A 135 5.16 -20.00 -4.39
C SER A 135 5.66 -21.20 -3.57
N LYS A 136 5.80 -21.03 -2.25
CA LYS A 136 6.19 -22.07 -1.30
C LYS A 136 5.00 -22.72 -0.58
N VAL A 137 3.76 -22.27 -0.81
CA VAL A 137 2.56 -22.74 -0.10
C VAL A 137 1.38 -22.86 -1.07
N PHE A 138 0.96 -24.10 -1.39
CA PHE A 138 0.01 -24.37 -2.48
C PHE A 138 -1.49 -24.32 -2.09
N ASP A 139 -1.86 -24.37 -0.80
CA ASP A 139 -3.25 -24.69 -0.40
C ASP A 139 -4.14 -23.52 0.06
N CYS A 140 -3.59 -22.31 0.23
CA CYS A 140 -4.33 -21.20 0.87
C CYS A 140 -5.40 -20.54 -0.04
N GLN A 141 -5.35 -20.77 -1.35
CA GLN A 141 -6.10 -19.98 -2.34
C GLN A 141 -7.59 -20.32 -2.43
N LYS A 142 -8.05 -21.47 -1.90
CA LYS A 142 -9.46 -21.88 -1.98
C LYS A 142 -10.42 -20.83 -1.43
N ARG A 143 -10.06 -20.18 -0.31
CA ARG A 143 -10.90 -19.17 0.36
C ARG A 143 -11.15 -17.92 -0.50
N TRP A 144 -10.23 -17.55 -1.38
CA TRP A 144 -10.37 -16.36 -2.23
C TRP A 144 -11.37 -16.57 -3.37
N THR A 145 -11.69 -17.81 -3.71
CA THR A 145 -12.66 -18.14 -4.76
C THR A 145 -14.13 -18.05 -4.29
N HIS A 146 -14.36 -17.92 -2.97
CA HIS A 146 -15.71 -17.88 -2.39
C HIS A 146 -16.40 -16.51 -2.51
N ALA A 147 -15.64 -15.44 -2.76
CA ALA A 147 -16.18 -14.11 -3.03
C ALA A 147 -15.91 -13.72 -4.48
N LYS A 148 -16.97 -13.38 -5.22
CA LYS A 148 -16.90 -12.96 -6.62
C LYS A 148 -17.40 -11.52 -6.74
N PHE A 149 -16.53 -10.60 -7.11
CA PHE A 149 -16.94 -9.23 -7.41
C PHE A 149 -17.84 -9.21 -8.66
N THR A 150 -18.81 -8.30 -8.66
CA THR A 150 -19.77 -8.14 -9.76
C THR A 150 -19.17 -7.41 -10.96
N GLN A 151 -18.01 -6.77 -10.79
CA GLN A 151 -17.34 -5.98 -11.83
C GLN A 151 -15.81 -6.20 -11.78
N PHE A 152 -15.16 -6.12 -12.95
CA PHE A 152 -13.70 -6.22 -13.08
C PHE A 152 -13.05 -4.83 -13.04
N ARG A 153 -12.73 -4.32 -11.85
CA ARG A 153 -11.94 -3.08 -11.64
C ARG A 153 -11.26 -3.12 -10.27
N SER A 154 -10.85 -1.98 -9.70
CA SER A 154 -10.22 -1.94 -8.36
C SER A 154 -11.22 -1.62 -7.26
N LEU A 155 -10.93 -2.11 -6.06
CA LEU A 155 -11.74 -1.87 -4.86
C LEU A 155 -11.23 -0.64 -4.11
N TYR A 156 -12.13 0.25 -3.69
CA TYR A 156 -11.86 1.47 -2.94
C TYR A 156 -12.77 1.56 -1.72
N TYR A 157 -12.49 2.48 -0.80
CA TYR A 157 -13.54 2.94 0.10
C TYR A 157 -14.54 3.80 -0.68
N ALA A 158 -15.83 3.65 -0.39
CA ALA A 158 -16.89 4.41 -1.04
C ALA A 158 -16.79 5.93 -0.78
N LYS A 159 -16.10 6.36 0.28
CA LYS A 159 -15.84 7.78 0.55
C LYS A 159 -14.71 8.37 -0.33
N ASP A 160 -13.81 7.53 -0.83
CA ASP A 160 -12.63 7.97 -1.60
C ASP A 160 -12.96 8.09 -3.09
N ILE A 161 -14.07 7.51 -3.54
CA ILE A 161 -14.60 7.68 -4.88
C ILE A 161 -16.03 8.17 -4.72
N ASN A 162 -16.37 9.38 -5.18
CA ASN A 162 -17.73 9.97 -5.11
C ASN A 162 -18.74 9.16 -5.96
N SER A 163 -18.96 7.90 -5.60
CA SER A 163 -19.69 6.90 -6.35
C SER A 163 -20.85 6.43 -5.51
N HIS A 164 -22.06 6.70 -5.98
CA HIS A 164 -23.23 5.97 -5.54
C HIS A 164 -23.17 4.58 -6.19
N GLN A 165 -22.97 3.53 -5.41
CA GLN A 165 -23.12 2.16 -5.92
C GLN A 165 -24.57 1.69 -5.75
N PRO A 166 -25.34 1.50 -6.84
CA PRO A 166 -26.67 0.90 -6.77
C PRO A 166 -26.65 -0.64 -6.75
N ASP A 167 -25.53 -1.27 -7.13
CA ASP A 167 -25.40 -2.71 -7.33
C ASP A 167 -24.75 -3.44 -6.14
N PRO A 168 -25.00 -4.77 -5.97
CA PRO A 168 -24.26 -5.58 -5.02
C PRO A 168 -22.77 -5.61 -5.35
N LEU A 169 -21.93 -5.51 -4.31
CA LEU A 169 -20.48 -5.35 -4.43
C LEU A 169 -19.82 -6.69 -4.80
N TYR A 170 -20.21 -7.76 -4.12
CA TYR A 170 -19.70 -9.11 -4.36
C TYR A 170 -20.77 -10.15 -4.02
N ILE A 171 -20.61 -11.33 -4.59
CA ILE A 171 -21.42 -12.50 -4.31
C ILE A 171 -20.59 -13.42 -3.43
N ARG A 172 -21.15 -13.84 -2.28
CA ARG A 172 -20.54 -14.80 -1.37
C ARG A 172 -21.56 -15.87 -1.04
N ASP A 173 -21.17 -17.14 -1.19
CA ASP A 173 -22.03 -18.29 -0.89
C ASP A 173 -23.42 -18.21 -1.58
N ARG A 174 -23.43 -17.68 -2.83
CA ARG A 174 -24.61 -17.41 -3.69
C ARG A 174 -25.51 -16.25 -3.24
N GLU A 175 -25.12 -15.50 -2.21
CA GLU A 175 -25.83 -14.31 -1.76
C GLU A 175 -25.15 -13.04 -2.24
N SER A 176 -25.94 -12.09 -2.72
CA SER A 176 -25.48 -10.77 -3.13
C SER A 176 -25.27 -9.88 -1.92
N VAL A 177 -24.02 -9.49 -1.66
CA VAL A 177 -23.68 -8.65 -0.52
C VAL A 177 -23.51 -7.20 -0.94
N ARG A 178 -24.18 -6.31 -0.21
CA ARG A 178 -23.98 -4.86 -0.28
C ARG A 178 -23.14 -4.43 0.92
N ASP A 179 -22.06 -3.69 0.69
CA ASP A 179 -21.26 -3.08 1.75
C ASP A 179 -21.04 -1.61 1.38
N SER A 180 -21.66 -0.71 2.14
CA SER A 180 -21.59 0.74 1.89
C SER A 180 -20.23 1.35 2.16
N ARG A 181 -19.30 0.61 2.80
CA ARG A 181 -17.94 1.09 3.06
C ARG A 181 -17.06 1.01 1.84
N PHE A 182 -17.33 0.09 0.91
CA PHE A 182 -16.49 -0.19 -0.24
C PHE A 182 -17.21 0.06 -1.55
N ALA A 183 -16.45 0.35 -2.60
CA ALA A 183 -16.97 0.51 -3.93
C ALA A 183 -15.94 0.09 -4.98
N ILE A 184 -16.43 -0.31 -6.15
CA ILE A 184 -15.60 -0.64 -7.32
C ILE A 184 -15.43 0.61 -8.18
N GLY A 185 -14.18 1.05 -8.32
CA GLY A 185 -13.78 2.29 -8.99
C GLY A 185 -12.86 2.05 -10.19
N PRO A 186 -12.12 3.06 -10.65
CA PRO A 186 -11.15 2.94 -11.74
C PRO A 186 -10.17 1.76 -11.59
N ALA A 187 -9.70 1.20 -12.69
CA ALA A 187 -8.66 0.17 -12.67
C ALA A 187 -7.29 0.82 -12.38
N VAL A 188 -6.51 0.24 -11.46
CA VAL A 188 -5.14 0.71 -11.11
C VAL A 188 -4.04 -0.22 -11.61
N ALA A 189 -4.39 -1.24 -12.40
CA ALA A 189 -3.42 -2.13 -13.00
C ALA A 189 -2.42 -1.34 -13.84
N ARG A 190 -1.18 -1.82 -13.86
CA ARG A 190 -0.13 -1.29 -14.74
C ARG A 190 -0.14 -2.16 -16.00
N GLU A 191 -0.31 -1.54 -17.16
CA GLU A 191 -0.04 -2.16 -18.46
C GLU A 191 1.47 -2.19 -18.75
#